data_AF-G5QUF5-F1
#
_entry.id   AF-G5QUF5-F1
#
_cell.length_a   1.000
_cell.length_b   1.000
_cell.length_c   1.000
_cell.angle_alpha   90.00
_cell.angle_beta   90.00
_cell.angle_gamma   90.00
#
_symmetry.space_group_name_H-M   'P 1'
#
loop_
_entity.id
_entity.type
_entity.pdbx_description
1 polymer ?
#
loop_
_entity_poly.entity_id
_entity_poly.type
_entity_poly.pdbx_seq_one_letter_code
_entity_poly.pdbx_strand_id
1 'polypeptide(L)'
;MTIFDNYEVWFVIGSQHLYGAETLRQVTQHAEHVVNALNTEAKLPCKLVLKPLGTSPDEITAICRDANYDDRCAGLVVWLHTFSPAKMWINGLSILNKPLLQFHTQFNAALPWDSIDMDFMNLNQTAHGGREFGFIGAR
;
A
#
# COMPACT_ATOMS: atom_id res chain seq x y z
N MET A 1 22.43 18.13 1.08
CA MET A 1 21.58 17.57 0.01
C MET A 1 22.32 16.39 -0.61
N THR A 2 21.71 15.22 -0.60
CA THR A 2 22.23 14.00 -1.23
C THR A 2 21.47 13.74 -2.53
N ILE A 3 21.95 12.82 -3.37
CA ILE A 3 21.20 12.40 -4.57
C ILE A 3 19.81 11.85 -4.22
N PHE A 4 19.62 11.34 -3.00
CA PHE A 4 18.34 10.78 -2.53
C PHE A 4 17.26 11.86 -2.32
N ASP A 5 17.63 13.12 -2.12
CA ASP A 5 16.67 14.22 -1.95
C ASP A 5 15.91 14.54 -3.25
N ASN A 6 16.44 14.09 -4.40
CA ASN A 6 15.80 14.24 -5.72
C ASN A 6 14.74 13.16 -5.98
N TYR A 7 14.70 12.11 -5.15
CA TYR A 7 13.86 10.95 -5.35
C TYR A 7 12.82 10.78 -4.24
N GLU A 8 11.77 10.04 -4.57
CA GLU A 8 10.71 9.65 -3.68
C GLU A 8 10.29 8.21 -3.92
N VAL A 9 9.83 7.55 -2.86
CA VAL A 9 9.25 6.22 -2.94
C VAL A 9 7.76 6.36 -2.67
N TRP A 10 6.94 5.84 -3.58
CA TRP A 10 5.50 5.93 -3.43
C TRP A 10 4.99 4.82 -2.51
N PHE A 11 4.17 5.20 -1.54
CA PHE A 11 3.53 4.29 -0.60
C PHE A 11 2.09 4.05 -1.06
N VAL A 12 1.83 2.85 -1.56
CA VAL A 12 0.55 2.47 -2.18
C VAL A 12 -0.19 1.48 -1.29
N ILE A 13 -1.46 1.77 -1.02
CA ILE A 13 -2.30 0.91 -0.17
C ILE A 13 -3.27 0.12 -1.03
N GLY A 14 -3.23 -1.20 -0.90
CA GLY A 14 -4.19 -2.10 -1.54
C GLY A 14 -5.44 -2.30 -0.69
N SER A 15 -6.60 -2.15 -1.34
CA SER A 15 -7.91 -2.48 -0.76
C SER A 15 -8.90 -2.88 -1.87
N GLN A 16 -10.21 -2.81 -1.60
CA GLN A 16 -11.27 -2.97 -2.60
C GLN A 16 -12.52 -2.17 -2.20
N HIS A 17 -13.30 -1.70 -3.19
CA HIS A 17 -14.49 -0.89 -2.94
C HIS A 17 -15.60 -1.58 -2.15
N LEU A 18 -15.63 -2.93 -2.16
CA LEU A 18 -16.67 -3.73 -1.49
C LEU A 18 -16.69 -3.57 0.04
N TYR A 19 -15.62 -3.04 0.63
CA TYR A 19 -15.56 -2.79 2.08
C TYR A 19 -16.37 -1.56 2.55
N GLY A 20 -16.86 -0.74 1.63
CA GLY A 20 -17.64 0.47 1.95
C GLY A 20 -16.78 1.68 2.34
N ALA A 21 -17.36 2.87 2.22
CA ALA A 21 -16.65 4.14 2.35
C ALA A 21 -16.04 4.36 3.75
N GLU A 22 -16.70 3.88 4.81
CA GLU A 22 -16.22 4.06 6.18
C GLU A 22 -14.96 3.23 6.45
N THR A 23 -14.93 1.96 6.03
CA THR A 23 -13.74 1.11 6.12
C THR A 23 -12.58 1.72 5.33
N LEU A 24 -12.85 2.22 4.10
CA LEU A 24 -11.81 2.87 3.29
C LEU A 24 -11.29 4.16 3.95
N ARG A 25 -12.14 4.91 4.66
CA ARG A 25 -11.71 6.07 5.45
C ARG A 25 -10.75 5.66 6.57
N GLN A 26 -11.03 4.57 7.28
CA GLN A 26 -10.14 4.05 8.32
C GLN A 26 -8.80 3.57 7.74
N VAL A 27 -8.82 2.87 6.59
CA VAL A 27 -7.60 2.46 5.88
C VAL A 27 -6.75 3.68 5.52
N THR A 28 -7.35 4.75 4.99
CA THR A 28 -6.64 5.99 4.67
C THR A 28 -6.04 6.63 5.92
N GLN A 29 -6.77 6.68 7.04
CA GLN A 29 -6.26 7.21 8.31
C GLN A 29 -5.04 6.45 8.82
N HIS A 30 -5.07 5.11 8.77
CA HIS A 30 -3.92 4.29 9.13
C HIS A 30 -2.73 4.54 8.20
N ALA A 31 -2.97 4.67 6.89
CA ALA A 31 -1.93 4.93 5.91
C ALA A 31 -1.26 6.29 6.11
N GLU A 32 -2.05 7.36 6.33
CA GLU A 32 -1.55 8.69 6.64
C GLU A 32 -0.70 8.68 7.91
N HIS A 33 -1.18 8.03 8.97
CA HIS A 33 -0.45 7.91 10.23
C HIS A 33 0.90 7.20 10.02
N VAL A 34 0.90 6.03 9.38
CA VAL A 34 2.11 5.23 9.14
C VAL A 34 3.11 5.98 8.28
N VAL A 35 2.69 6.59 7.16
CA VAL A 35 3.60 7.31 6.27
C VAL A 35 4.20 8.54 6.96
N ASN A 36 3.40 9.30 7.72
CA ASN A 36 3.90 10.46 8.46
C ASN A 36 4.90 10.06 9.55
N ALA A 37 4.61 8.99 10.31
CA ALA A 37 5.51 8.46 11.32
C ALA A 37 6.83 7.96 10.69
N LEU A 38 6.76 7.19 9.59
CA LEU A 38 7.96 6.72 8.89
C LEU A 38 8.81 7.87 8.34
N ASN A 39 8.19 8.88 7.74
CA ASN A 39 8.91 10.05 7.22
C ASN A 39 9.60 10.86 8.33
N THR A 40 9.01 10.92 9.52
CA THR A 40 9.52 11.75 10.62
C THR A 40 10.53 10.99 11.48
N GLU A 41 10.29 9.70 11.75
CA GLU A 41 10.96 8.96 12.82
C GLU A 41 11.88 7.83 12.30
N ALA A 42 11.55 7.21 11.15
CA ALA A 42 12.27 6.01 10.70
C ALA A 42 13.63 6.29 10.05
N LYS A 43 13.97 7.57 9.82
CA LYS A 43 15.27 8.01 9.26
C LYS A 43 15.61 7.32 7.93
N LEU A 44 14.59 7.12 7.09
CA LEU A 44 14.75 6.56 5.74
C LEU A 44 15.55 7.53 4.86
N PRO A 45 16.32 7.02 3.88
CA PRO A 45 17.20 7.84 3.04
C PRO A 45 16.46 8.77 2.06
N CYS A 46 15.19 8.48 1.77
CA CYS A 46 14.32 9.30 0.93
C CYS A 46 12.90 9.32 1.50
N LYS A 47 12.10 10.31 1.06
CA LYS A 47 10.72 10.49 1.52
C LYS A 47 9.79 9.42 0.95
N LEU A 48 8.82 9.00 1.76
CA LEU A 48 7.66 8.23 1.35
C LEU A 48 6.52 9.18 0.97
N VAL A 49 5.91 8.97 -0.21
CA VAL A 49 4.76 9.74 -0.69
C VAL A 49 3.53 8.84 -0.74
N LEU A 50 2.57 9.08 0.16
CA LEU A 50 1.30 8.36 0.17
C LEU A 50 0.51 8.66 -1.11
N LYS A 51 0.03 7.61 -1.77
CA LYS A 51 -0.84 7.70 -2.95
C LYS A 51 -2.30 7.40 -2.58
N PRO A 52 -3.27 7.77 -3.42
CA PRO A 52 -4.66 7.31 -3.26
C PRO A 52 -4.75 5.78 -3.16
N LEU A 53 -5.81 5.27 -2.52
CA LEU A 53 -6.01 3.83 -2.37
C LEU A 53 -6.13 3.15 -3.75
N GLY A 54 -5.54 1.97 -3.89
CA GLY A 54 -5.76 1.09 -5.02
C GLY A 54 -6.94 0.17 -4.74
N THR A 55 -8.14 0.55 -5.20
CA THR A 55 -9.40 -0.17 -4.91
C THR A 55 -10.06 -0.79 -6.14
N SER A 56 -9.64 -0.38 -7.34
CA SER A 56 -10.04 -0.93 -8.64
C SER A 56 -8.84 -1.20 -9.56
N PRO A 57 -9.01 -2.03 -10.61
CA PRO A 57 -7.97 -2.25 -11.62
C PRO A 57 -7.47 -0.96 -12.29
N ASP A 58 -8.38 -0.02 -12.58
CA ASP A 58 -8.05 1.22 -13.29
C ASP A 58 -7.26 2.18 -12.40
N GLU A 59 -7.60 2.30 -11.11
CA GLU A 59 -6.84 3.08 -10.14
C GLU A 59 -5.43 2.53 -9.96
N ILE A 60 -5.28 1.21 -9.80
CA ILE A 60 -3.98 0.56 -9.65
C ILE A 60 -3.14 0.72 -10.92
N THR A 61 -3.75 0.57 -12.09
CA THR A 61 -3.07 0.77 -13.39
C THR A 61 -2.64 2.22 -13.56
N ALA A 62 -3.47 3.18 -13.16
CA ALA A 62 -3.13 4.60 -13.17
C ALA A 62 -1.95 4.89 -12.24
N ILE A 63 -1.94 4.38 -11.01
CA ILE A 63 -0.81 4.53 -10.08
C ILE A 63 0.48 4.00 -10.71
N CYS A 64 0.45 2.80 -11.32
CA CYS A 64 1.64 2.22 -11.95
C CYS A 64 2.12 3.03 -13.17
N ARG A 65 1.18 3.52 -14.00
CA ARG A 65 1.49 4.40 -15.13
C ARG A 65 2.14 5.70 -14.66
N ASP A 66 1.57 6.33 -13.65
CA ASP A 66 2.06 7.60 -13.13
C ASP A 66 3.43 7.41 -12.45
N ALA A 67 3.64 6.28 -11.77
CA ALA A 67 4.92 5.92 -11.17
C ALA A 67 6.04 5.75 -12.20
N ASN A 68 5.72 5.19 -13.38
CA ASN A 68 6.67 5.07 -14.48
C ASN A 68 7.03 6.43 -15.09
N TYR A 69 6.08 7.38 -15.09
CA TYR A 69 6.24 8.68 -15.72
C TYR A 69 7.00 9.69 -14.84
N ASP A 70 6.82 9.65 -13.51
CA ASP A 70 7.54 10.57 -12.62
C ASP A 70 9.00 10.14 -12.46
N ASP A 71 9.92 10.95 -13.02
CA ASP A 71 11.37 10.72 -12.93
C ASP A 71 11.89 10.70 -11.49
N ARG A 72 11.16 11.32 -10.55
CA ARG A 72 11.51 11.31 -9.11
C ARG A 72 11.05 10.03 -8.42
N CYS A 73 10.10 9.29 -9.00
CA CYS A 73 9.67 8.01 -8.44
C CYS A 73 10.78 6.97 -8.59
N ALA A 74 11.39 6.60 -7.46
CA ALA A 74 12.43 5.59 -7.39
C ALA A 74 11.87 4.16 -7.23
N GLY A 75 10.61 4.01 -6.83
CA GLY A 75 9.99 2.71 -6.59
C GLY A 75 8.65 2.80 -5.86
N LEU A 76 7.98 1.66 -5.75
CA LEU A 76 6.75 1.49 -4.97
C LEU A 76 7.01 0.65 -3.73
N VAL A 77 6.52 1.10 -2.59
CA VAL A 77 6.28 0.28 -1.40
C VAL A 77 4.78 0.06 -1.29
N VAL A 78 4.36 -1.19 -1.27
CA VAL A 78 2.95 -1.58 -1.29
C VAL A 78 2.58 -2.24 0.03
N TRP A 79 1.50 -1.77 0.67
CA TRP A 79 0.89 -2.39 1.84
C TRP A 79 -0.54 -2.81 1.52
N LEU A 80 -0.83 -4.10 1.63
CA LEU A 80 -2.16 -4.66 1.41
C LEU A 80 -2.93 -4.61 2.73
N HIS A 81 -3.45 -3.44 3.09
CA HIS A 81 -4.10 -3.22 4.39
C HIS A 81 -5.32 -4.13 4.58
N THR A 82 -6.16 -4.21 3.54
CA THR A 82 -7.24 -5.20 3.47
C THR A 82 -6.98 -6.22 2.36
N PHE A 83 -7.92 -7.14 2.12
CA PHE A 83 -7.83 -7.99 0.94
C PHE A 83 -8.04 -7.16 -0.32
N SER A 84 -7.06 -7.18 -1.23
CA SER A 84 -7.13 -6.55 -2.55
C SER A 84 -6.96 -7.64 -3.61
N PRO A 85 -8.03 -8.09 -4.29
CA PRO A 85 -7.96 -9.19 -5.24
C PRO A 85 -6.83 -9.00 -6.27
N ALA A 86 -5.89 -9.94 -6.32
CA ALA A 86 -4.65 -9.75 -7.07
C ALA A 86 -4.85 -9.60 -8.59
N LYS A 87 -5.97 -10.08 -9.14
CA LYS A 87 -6.32 -9.83 -10.55
C LYS A 87 -6.42 -8.34 -10.90
N MET A 88 -6.80 -7.49 -9.95
CA MET A 88 -6.85 -6.03 -10.18
C MET A 88 -5.45 -5.43 -10.42
N TRP A 89 -4.42 -6.10 -9.93
CA TRP A 89 -3.04 -5.63 -10.03
C TRP A 89 -2.34 -6.05 -11.32
N ILE A 90 -2.88 -7.03 -12.06
CA ILE A 90 -2.20 -7.63 -13.23
C ILE A 90 -1.78 -6.58 -14.25
N ASN A 91 -2.69 -5.72 -14.70
CA ASN A 91 -2.39 -4.74 -15.74
C ASN A 91 -1.36 -3.70 -15.25
N GLY A 92 -1.52 -3.20 -14.03
CA GLY A 92 -0.58 -2.25 -13.42
C GLY A 92 0.82 -2.84 -13.25
N LEU A 93 0.92 -4.04 -12.68
CA LEU A 93 2.20 -4.73 -12.49
C LEU A 93 2.86 -5.11 -13.81
N SER A 94 2.09 -5.45 -14.85
CA SER A 94 2.64 -5.81 -16.16
C SER A 94 3.31 -4.64 -16.88
N ILE A 95 2.92 -3.40 -16.57
CA ILE A 95 3.51 -2.20 -17.16
C ILE A 95 4.54 -1.52 -16.26
N LEU A 96 4.57 -1.83 -14.96
CA LEU A 96 5.41 -1.16 -13.98
C LEU A 96 6.90 -1.43 -14.28
N ASN A 97 7.66 -0.37 -14.50
CA ASN A 97 9.11 -0.42 -14.78
C ASN A 97 9.96 0.12 -13.61
N LYS A 98 9.33 0.43 -12.49
CA LYS A 98 9.95 0.83 -11.22
C LYS A 98 10.01 -0.38 -10.27
N PRO A 99 11.02 -0.48 -9.40
CA PRO A 99 11.11 -1.57 -8.43
C PRO A 99 9.94 -1.53 -7.44
N LEU A 100 9.52 -2.69 -6.98
CA LEU A 100 8.39 -2.87 -6.07
C LEU A 100 8.81 -3.66 -4.83
N LEU A 101 8.37 -3.20 -3.66
CA LEU A 101 8.53 -3.88 -2.38
C LEU A 101 7.17 -4.04 -1.71
N GLN A 102 6.84 -5.25 -1.22
CA GLN A 102 5.69 -5.44 -0.35
C GLN A 102 6.12 -5.21 1.10
N PHE A 103 5.57 -4.18 1.77
CA PHE A 103 5.72 -4.02 3.21
C PHE A 103 4.62 -4.80 3.91
N HIS A 104 4.92 -6.07 4.21
CA HIS A 104 3.98 -7.00 4.84
C HIS A 104 3.84 -6.69 6.35
N THR A 105 3.00 -5.70 6.67
CA THR A 105 2.87 -5.10 8.01
C THR A 105 1.42 -5.10 8.50
N GLN A 106 1.20 -4.67 9.74
CA GLN A 106 -0.12 -4.43 10.32
C GLN A 106 -0.09 -3.12 11.13
N PHE A 107 -1.23 -2.42 11.21
CA PHE A 107 -1.31 -1.13 11.92
C PHE A 107 -1.06 -1.29 13.42
N ASN A 108 -1.72 -2.26 14.04
CA ASN A 108 -1.53 -2.63 15.44
C ASN A 108 -0.39 -3.66 15.58
N ALA A 109 0.44 -3.52 16.62
CA ALA A 109 1.50 -4.49 16.92
C ALA A 109 0.98 -5.74 17.63
N ALA A 110 0.03 -5.59 18.56
CA ALA A 110 -0.59 -6.67 19.30
C ALA A 110 -2.07 -6.85 18.90
N LEU A 111 -2.58 -8.07 18.99
CA LEU A 111 -4.01 -8.34 18.77
C LEU A 111 -4.84 -7.91 19.98
N PRO A 112 -5.98 -7.23 19.77
CA PRO A 112 -6.85 -6.81 20.86
C PRO A 112 -7.75 -7.96 21.32
N TRP A 113 -7.20 -8.91 22.09
CA TRP A 113 -7.87 -10.18 22.44
C TRP A 113 -9.27 -10.03 23.04
N ASP A 114 -9.48 -9.02 23.88
CA ASP A 114 -10.75 -8.83 24.59
C ASP A 114 -11.81 -8.09 23.76
N SER A 115 -11.43 -7.47 22.64
CA SER A 115 -12.31 -6.61 21.83
C SER A 115 -12.27 -6.89 20.33
N ILE A 116 -11.55 -7.93 19.89
CA ILE A 116 -11.48 -8.30 18.48
C ILE A 116 -12.84 -8.82 18.00
N ASP A 117 -13.33 -8.25 16.91
CA ASP A 117 -14.61 -8.58 16.30
C ASP A 117 -14.52 -8.64 14.76
N MET A 118 -15.66 -8.82 14.10
CA MET A 118 -15.71 -8.93 12.65
C MET A 118 -15.41 -7.61 11.92
N ASP A 119 -15.62 -6.46 12.54
CA ASP A 119 -15.30 -5.16 11.94
C ASP A 119 -13.76 -4.98 11.93
N PHE A 120 -13.10 -5.31 13.03
CA PHE A 120 -11.63 -5.38 13.09
C PHE A 120 -11.08 -6.37 12.06
N MET A 121 -11.64 -7.59 12.02
CA MET A 121 -11.21 -8.60 11.05
C MET A 121 -11.47 -8.18 9.60
N ASN A 122 -12.47 -7.34 9.34
CA ASN A 122 -12.72 -6.80 8.01
C ASN A 122 -11.72 -5.69 7.62
N LEU A 123 -11.19 -4.94 8.59
CA LEU A 123 -10.26 -3.84 8.36
C LEU A 123 -8.78 -4.29 8.29
N ASN A 124 -8.35 -5.21 9.15
CA ASN A 124 -6.92 -5.51 9.38
C ASN A 124 -6.46 -6.83 8.75
N GLN A 125 -6.58 -6.96 7.43
CA GLN A 125 -6.48 -8.24 6.69
C GLN A 125 -5.15 -8.52 5.98
N THR A 126 -4.06 -7.81 6.29
CA THR A 126 -2.78 -8.01 5.58
C THR A 126 -2.25 -9.43 5.64
N ALA A 127 -2.53 -10.18 6.72
CA ALA A 127 -2.06 -11.55 6.91
C ALA A 127 -2.38 -12.47 5.72
N HIS A 128 -3.57 -12.35 5.12
CA HIS A 128 -3.93 -13.08 3.89
C HIS A 128 -3.94 -12.20 2.65
N GLY A 129 -4.29 -10.91 2.75
CA GLY A 129 -4.24 -9.98 1.62
C GLY A 129 -2.85 -9.87 0.99
N GLY A 130 -1.80 -9.82 1.82
CA GLY A 130 -0.42 -9.78 1.34
C GLY A 130 0.07 -11.11 0.72
N ARG A 131 -0.52 -12.25 1.10
CA ARG A 131 -0.18 -13.56 0.52
C ARG A 131 -0.77 -13.71 -0.89
N GLU A 132 -2.02 -13.27 -1.07
CA GLU A 132 -2.65 -13.23 -2.39
C GLU A 132 -1.89 -12.31 -3.36
N PHE A 133 -1.47 -11.13 -2.91
CA PHE A 133 -0.59 -10.26 -3.69
C PHE A 133 0.79 -10.89 -3.92
N GLY A 134 1.34 -11.61 -2.94
CA GLY A 134 2.58 -12.37 -3.11
C GLY A 134 2.47 -13.44 -4.20
N PHE A 135 1.32 -14.09 -4.34
CA PHE A 135 1.09 -15.10 -5.38
C PHE A 135 1.18 -14.50 -6.80
N ILE A 136 0.55 -13.34 -7.07
CA ILE A 136 0.60 -12.76 -8.42
C ILE A 136 2.00 -12.27 -8.81
N GLY A 137 2.84 -11.91 -7.83
CA GLY A 137 4.24 -11.58 -8.08
C GLY A 137 5.11 -12.80 -8.39
N ALA A 138 4.77 -13.98 -7.85
CA ALA A 138 5.49 -15.23 -8.09
C ALA A 138 5.01 -16.00 -9.34
N ARG A 139 3.81 -15.69 -9.83
CA ARG A 139 3.16 -16.36 -10.96
C ARG A 139 3.75 -15.92 -12.29
#